data_AF-A0A2V6P4U1-F1
#
_entry.id   AF-A0A2V6P4U1-F1
#
_cell.length_a   1.000
_cell.length_b   1.000
_cell.length_c   1.000
_cell.angle_alpha   90.00
_cell.angle_beta   90.00
_cell.angle_gamma   90.00
#
_symmetry.space_group_name_H-M   'P 1'
#
loop_
_entity.id
_entity.type
_entity.pdbx_description
1 polymer ?
#
loop_
_entity_poly.entity_id
_entity_poly.type
_entity_poly.pdbx_seq_one_letter_code
_entity_poly.pdbx_strand_id
1 'polypeptide(L)'
;MPQVSIQEFERLPLRVHTFLAGVPLHDVWSVDLPHWRTGVTLDEFLRTANNCLFTPSRLVRMLLDIRFFVGRFFGWDHEPAATA
;
A
#
# COMPACT_ATOMS: atom_id res chain seq x y z
N MET A 1 -16.64 -5.74 -6.60
CA MET A 1 -15.24 -5.72 -7.09
C MET A 1 -14.64 -7.08 -6.78
N PRO A 2 -13.93 -7.74 -7.71
CA PRO A 2 -13.58 -9.15 -7.56
C PRO A 2 -12.36 -9.32 -6.64
N GLN A 3 -12.45 -10.27 -5.71
CA GLN A 3 -11.32 -10.73 -4.88
C GLN A 3 -10.27 -11.36 -5.80
N VAL A 4 -8.98 -11.06 -5.56
CA VAL A 4 -7.90 -11.69 -6.32
C VAL A 4 -7.87 -13.17 -5.98
N SER A 5 -8.06 -14.03 -6.99
CA SER A 5 -8.00 -15.46 -6.76
C SER A 5 -6.55 -15.90 -6.53
N ILE A 6 -6.30 -16.64 -5.44
CA ILE A 6 -4.95 -17.12 -5.08
C ILE A 6 -4.34 -17.91 -6.24
N GLN A 7 -5.15 -18.73 -6.91
CA GLN A 7 -4.70 -19.56 -8.03
C GLN A 7 -4.29 -18.75 -9.27
N GLU A 8 -4.89 -17.57 -9.48
CA GLU A 8 -4.50 -16.66 -10.57
C GLU A 8 -3.24 -15.89 -10.19
N PHE A 9 -3.14 -15.43 -8.94
CA PHE A 9 -1.95 -14.77 -8.42
C PHE A 9 -0.72 -15.70 -8.50
N GLU A 10 -0.83 -16.96 -8.06
CA GLU A 10 0.26 -17.94 -8.11
C GLU A 10 0.70 -18.29 -9.54
N ARG A 11 -0.17 -18.12 -10.55
CA ARG A 11 0.15 -18.37 -11.96
C ARG A 11 0.89 -17.21 -12.62
N LEU A 12 0.93 -16.03 -12.01
CA LEU A 12 1.65 -14.90 -12.56
C LEU A 12 3.16 -15.18 -12.54
N PRO A 13 3.87 -15.04 -13.68
CA PRO A 13 5.30 -15.34 -13.77
C PRO A 13 6.16 -14.21 -13.20
N LEU A 14 5.83 -13.71 -12.01
CA LEU A 14 6.65 -12.70 -11.33
C LEU A 14 7.73 -13.38 -10.50
N ARG A 15 8.98 -12.93 -10.64
CA ARG A 15 10.12 -13.41 -9.82
C ARG A 15 9.90 -13.29 -8.30
N VAL A 16 8.94 -12.47 -7.88
CA VAL A 16 8.56 -12.30 -6.48
C VAL A 16 7.78 -13.51 -5.93
N HIS A 17 7.06 -14.27 -6.76
CA HIS A 17 6.28 -15.43 -6.29
C HIS A 17 7.16 -16.59 -5.82
N THR A 18 8.34 -16.79 -6.43
CA THR A 18 9.30 -17.78 -5.92
C THR A 18 9.90 -17.36 -4.58
N PHE A 19 10.07 -16.06 -4.35
CA PHE A 19 10.57 -15.54 -3.07
C PHE A 19 9.51 -15.59 -1.96
N LEU A 20 8.25 -15.32 -2.29
CA LEU A 20 7.12 -15.32 -1.36
C LEU A 20 6.33 -16.65 -1.34
N ALA A 21 6.86 -17.71 -1.94
CA ALA A 21 6.21 -19.01 -2.01
C ALA A 21 5.90 -19.54 -0.58
N GLY A 22 4.64 -19.86 -0.32
CA GLY A 22 4.18 -20.38 0.97
C GLY A 22 3.89 -19.30 2.03
N VAL A 23 4.07 -18.02 1.71
CA VAL A 23 3.59 -16.92 2.57
C VAL A 23 2.08 -16.74 2.34
N PRO A 24 1.24 -16.80 3.39
CA PRO A 24 -0.19 -16.58 3.23
C PRO A 24 -0.45 -15.17 2.70
N LEU A 25 -1.16 -15.09 1.58
CA LEU A 25 -1.56 -13.83 1.00
C LEU A 25 -2.72 -13.25 1.82
N HIS A 26 -2.41 -12.26 2.66
CA HIS A 26 -3.43 -11.49 3.35
C HIS A 26 -3.86 -10.34 2.44
N ASP A 27 -5.01 -10.49 1.79
CA ASP A 27 -5.63 -9.40 1.03
C ASP A 27 -6.19 -8.37 2.02
N VAL A 28 -5.65 -7.14 1.98
CA VAL A 28 -6.11 -6.03 2.84
C VAL A 28 -7.33 -5.39 2.17
N TRP A 29 -8.41 -6.16 2.05
CA TRP A 29 -9.63 -5.71 1.37
C TRP A 29 -10.43 -4.69 2.20
N SER A 30 -10.28 -4.73 3.51
CA SER A 30 -10.90 -3.78 4.44
C SER A 30 -10.00 -3.56 5.64
N VAL A 31 -9.61 -2.32 5.87
CA VAL A 31 -9.00 -1.90 7.13
C VAL A 31 -10.14 -1.44 8.02
N ASP A 32 -10.41 -2.18 9.10
CA ASP A 32 -11.36 -1.74 10.11
C ASP A 32 -10.79 -0.51 10.81
N LEU A 33 -11.33 0.65 10.44
CA LEU A 33 -10.96 1.91 11.05
C LEU A 33 -11.67 2.04 12.40
N PRO A 34 -10.96 2.37 13.49
CA PRO A 34 -11.59 2.63 14.77
C PRO A 34 -12.48 3.88 14.62
N HIS A 35 -13.81 3.70 14.69
CA HIS A 35 -14.85 4.74 14.64
C HIS A 35 -15.09 5.41 13.28
N TRP A 36 -15.61 4.66 12.31
CA TRP A 36 -16.09 5.24 11.05
C TRP A 36 -17.59 5.62 11.13
N ARG A 37 -17.94 6.80 10.62
CA ARG A 37 -19.34 7.20 10.37
C ARG A 37 -19.76 6.67 9.00
N THR A 38 -20.95 6.07 8.90
CA THR A 38 -21.54 5.71 7.61
C THR A 38 -21.71 6.96 6.74
N GLY A 39 -21.21 6.91 5.49
CA GLY A 39 -21.34 7.99 4.51
C GLY A 39 -20.09 8.86 4.28
N VAL A 40 -18.97 8.56 4.94
CA VAL A 40 -17.69 9.24 4.68
C VAL A 40 -17.20 8.87 3.28
N THR A 41 -16.99 9.89 2.44
CA THR A 41 -16.40 9.69 1.11
C THR A 41 -14.90 9.43 1.22
N LEU A 42 -14.31 8.79 0.22
CA LEU A 42 -12.85 8.55 0.19
C LEU A 42 -12.07 9.87 0.32
N ASP A 43 -12.52 10.94 -0.32
CA ASP A 43 -11.90 12.27 -0.21
C ASP A 43 -11.97 12.84 1.20
N GLU A 44 -13.10 12.67 1.89
CA GLU A 44 -13.26 13.14 3.26
C GLU A 44 -12.41 12.31 4.24
N PHE A 45 -12.30 11.01 4.00
CA PHE A 45 -11.37 10.15 4.71
C PHE A 45 -9.92 10.59 4.48
N LEU A 46 -9.49 10.78 3.23
CA LEU A 46 -8.12 11.20 2.91
C LEU A 46 -7.80 12.58 3.46
N ARG A 47 -8.75 13.53 3.41
CA ARG A 47 -8.61 14.85 4.02
C ARG A 47 -8.44 14.73 5.54
N THR A 48 -9.28 13.93 6.18
CA THR A 48 -9.22 13.74 7.64
C THR A 48 -7.96 12.99 8.05
N ALA A 49 -7.61 11.93 7.33
CA ALA A 49 -6.38 11.18 7.52
C ALA A 49 -5.19 12.14 7.37
N ASN A 50 -5.03 12.86 6.27
CA ASN A 50 -3.92 13.82 6.09
C ASN A 50 -3.85 14.88 7.19
N ASN A 51 -4.99 15.37 7.67
CA ASN A 51 -5.03 16.36 8.74
C ASN A 51 -4.78 15.76 10.14
N CYS A 52 -5.12 14.49 10.32
CA CYS A 52 -4.98 13.73 11.56
C CYS A 52 -3.76 12.80 11.54
N LEU A 53 -2.96 12.83 10.46
CA LEU A 53 -1.85 11.92 10.23
C LEU A 53 -0.88 12.13 11.38
N PHE A 54 -0.91 11.14 12.27
CA PHE A 54 0.04 10.88 13.34
C PHE A 54 1.36 11.52 12.97
N THR A 55 1.75 12.57 13.68
CA THR A 55 3.08 13.14 13.50
C THR A 55 4.05 11.99 13.74
N PRO A 56 4.71 11.46 12.68
CA PRO A 56 5.48 10.24 12.83
C PRO A 56 6.57 10.56 13.84
N SER A 57 6.83 9.65 14.77
CA SER A 57 7.97 9.81 15.66
C SER A 57 9.23 10.01 14.81
N ARG A 58 10.25 10.70 15.34
CA ARG A 58 11.47 11.02 14.58
C ARG A 58 12.10 9.78 13.93
N LEU A 59 12.00 8.64 14.61
CA LEU A 59 12.48 7.35 14.11
C LEU A 59 11.69 6.86 12.90
N VAL A 60 10.35 6.91 12.97
CA VAL A 60 9.49 6.54 11.82
C VAL A 60 9.74 7.46 10.64
N ARG A 61 9.91 8.78 10.89
CA ARG A 61 10.23 9.74 9.84
C ARG A 61 11.57 9.43 9.16
N MET A 62 12.61 9.13 9.94
CA MET A 62 13.92 8.71 9.40
C MET A 62 13.82 7.44 8.55
N LEU A 63 13.05 6.44 9.00
CA LEU A 63 12.86 5.20 8.23
C LEU A 63 12.13 5.47 6.89
N LEU A 64 11.12 6.33 6.91
CA LEU A 64 10.43 6.77 5.70
C LEU A 64 11.38 7.51 4.75
N ASP A 65 12.21 8.43 5.28
CA ASP A 65 13.20 9.16 4.48
C ASP A 65 14.21 8.20 3.82
N ILE A 66 14.69 7.18 4.54
CA ILE A 66 15.55 6.13 3.97
C ILE A 66 14.82 5.36 2.87
N ARG A 67 13.55 4.97 3.10
CA ARG A 67 12.74 4.24 2.11
C ARG A 67 12.54 5.05 0.83
N PHE A 68 12.24 6.33 0.94
CA PHE A 68 12.08 7.22 -0.22
C PHE A 68 13.41 7.47 -0.93
N PHE A 69 14.51 7.61 -0.18
CA PHE A 69 15.83 7.77 -0.78
C PHE A 69 16.21 6.55 -1.63
N VAL A 70 16.04 5.35 -1.07
CA VAL A 70 16.27 4.08 -1.77
C VAL A 70 15.35 3.97 -2.97
N GLY A 71 14.03 4.16 -2.78
CA GLY A 71 13.07 4.03 -3.87
C GLY A 71 13.30 5.02 -5.02
N ARG A 72 13.72 6.25 -4.72
CA ARG A 72 14.12 7.23 -5.75
C ARG A 72 15.40 6.84 -6.46
N PHE A 73 16.39 6.30 -5.75
CA PHE A 73 17.65 5.86 -6.35
C PHE A 73 17.46 4.66 -7.28
N PHE A 74 16.60 3.71 -6.90
CA PHE A 74 16.30 2.52 -7.70
C PHE A 74 15.13 2.70 -8.69
N GLY A 75 14.52 3.89 -8.74
CA GLY A 75 13.37 4.18 -9.61
C GLY A 75 12.09 3.41 -9.24
N TRP A 76 12.00 2.86 -8.02
CA TRP A 76 10.82 2.12 -7.54
C TRP A 76 9.64 3.03 -7.22
N ASP A 77 9.89 4.29 -6.91
CA ASP A 77 8.86 5.27 -6.56
C ASP A 77 8.40 6.08 -7.80
N HIS A 78 8.87 5.75 -9.01
CA HIS A 78 8.33 6.37 -10.23
C HIS A 78 6.97 5.76 -10.54
N GLU A 79 5.97 6.62 -10.62
CA GLU A 79 4.66 6.25 -11.15
C GLU A 79 4.84 5.87 -12.63
N PRO A 80 4.38 4.69 -13.07
CA PRO A 80 4.49 4.31 -14.47
C PRO A 80 3.73 5.35 -15.29
N ALA A 81 4.41 5.96 -16.26
CA ALA A 81 3.80 6.92 -17.16
C ALA A 81 2.53 6.29 -17.75
N ALA A 82 1.38 6.94 -17.55
CA ALA A 82 0.12 6.49 -18.12
C ALA A 82 0.32 6.39 -19.64
N THR A 83 0.42 5.16 -20.15
CA THR A 83 0.45 4.89 -21.58
C THR A 83 -0.87 5.37 -22.16
N ALA A 84 -0.76 6.37 -23.04
CA ALA A 84 -1.86 6.96 -23.81
C ALA A 84 -2.46 5.94 -24.79
#